data_AF-A0A314ZP64-F1
#
_entry.id   AF-A0A314ZP64-F1
#
_cell.length_a   1.000
_cell.length_b   1.000
_cell.length_c   1.000
_cell.angle_alpha   90.00
_cell.angle_beta   90.00
_cell.angle_gamma   90.00
#
_symmetry.space_group_name_H-M   'P 1'
#
loop_
_entity.id
_entity.type
_entity.pdbx_description
1 polymer ?
#
loop_
_entity_poly.entity_id
_entity_poly.type
_entity_poly.pdbx_seq_one_letter_code
_entity_poly.pdbx_strand_id
1 'polypeptide(L)'
;MARGVNCIAPKTIMNLIMLISVLCLCTKSVEVEARASRLPAAEVEALKEIATQVGKKDWNFSIDPCSNDTNWATPESDDWPLYSNTSICNCSYPDGFCHVVSIFLEEQDLAGVVPPSAAKLPYLTRV
;
A
#
# COMPACT_ATOMS: atom_id res chain seq x y z
N MET A 1 -44.46 22.22 40.45
CA MET A 1 -43.61 22.75 39.36
C MET A 1 -43.80 21.82 38.15
N ALA A 2 -44.76 22.10 37.27
CA ALA A 2 -45.06 21.26 36.11
C ALA A 2 -44.35 21.83 34.87
N ARG A 3 -43.44 21.06 34.27
CA ARG A 3 -42.73 21.42 33.03
C ARG A 3 -43.72 21.36 31.87
N GLY A 4 -43.91 22.49 31.19
CA GLY A 4 -44.67 22.56 29.95
C GLY A 4 -43.96 21.78 28.83
N VAL A 5 -44.64 20.80 28.27
CA VAL A 5 -44.21 20.11 27.05
C VAL A 5 -44.66 20.99 25.88
N ASN A 6 -43.70 21.57 25.16
CA ASN A 6 -43.99 22.35 23.96
C ASN A 6 -44.36 21.40 22.82
N CYS A 7 -45.62 21.41 22.40
CA CYS A 7 -46.09 20.70 21.20
C CYS A 7 -45.59 21.43 19.96
N ILE A 8 -44.47 20.97 19.42
CA ILE A 8 -43.90 21.47 18.16
C ILE A 8 -44.85 21.06 17.03
N ALA A 9 -45.28 22.03 16.20
CA ALA A 9 -46.34 21.84 15.21
C ALA A 9 -45.99 20.75 14.17
N PRO A 10 -46.96 19.95 13.71
CA PRO A 10 -46.72 18.87 12.75
C PRO A 10 -46.13 19.38 11.41
N LYS A 11 -46.35 20.65 11.06
CA LYS A 11 -45.79 21.27 9.85
C LYS A 11 -44.29 21.56 9.94
N THR A 12 -43.78 21.92 11.12
CA THR A 12 -42.33 22.09 11.34
C THR A 12 -41.61 20.74 11.39
N ILE A 13 -42.28 19.71 11.93
CA ILE A 13 -41.77 18.33 11.91
C ILE A 13 -41.71 17.78 10.48
N MET A 14 -42.75 17.99 9.68
CA MET A 14 -42.78 17.52 8.28
C MET A 14 -41.74 18.21 7.40
N ASN A 15 -41.53 19.53 7.59
CA ASN A 15 -40.47 20.27 6.90
C ASN A 15 -39.07 19.83 7.33
N LEU A 16 -38.88 19.50 8.61
CA LEU A 16 -37.61 18.98 9.12
C LEU A 16 -37.30 17.60 8.52
N ILE A 17 -38.31 16.72 8.43
CA ILE A 17 -38.16 15.42 7.77
C ILE A 17 -37.82 15.57 6.28
N MET A 18 -38.44 16.53 5.59
CA MET A 18 -38.14 16.84 4.18
C MET A 18 -36.72 17.41 3.99
N LEU A 19 -36.25 18.25 4.93
CA LEU A 19 -34.88 18.77 4.91
C LEU A 19 -33.85 17.66 5.15
N ILE A 20 -34.12 16.75 6.09
CA ILE A 20 -33.24 15.60 6.38
C ILE A 20 -33.18 14.64 5.19
N SER A 21 -34.31 14.37 4.52
CA SER A 21 -34.33 13.50 3.35
C SER A 21 -33.57 14.09 2.16
N VAL A 22 -33.68 15.40 1.91
CA VAL A 22 -32.90 16.10 0.88
C VAL A 22 -31.41 16.10 1.19
N LEU A 23 -31.01 16.32 2.45
CA LEU A 23 -29.62 16.24 2.88
C LEU A 23 -29.04 14.82 2.72
N CYS A 24 -29.83 13.77 2.98
CA CYS A 24 -29.43 12.38 2.79
C CYS A 24 -29.27 11.98 1.32
N LEU A 25 -30.01 12.62 0.40
CA LEU A 25 -29.97 12.33 -1.04
C LEU A 25 -28.78 13.00 -1.76
N CYS A 26 -28.09 13.95 -1.12
CA CYS A 26 -26.95 14.68 -1.70
C CYS A 26 -25.57 14.07 -1.42
N THR A 27 -25.47 13.06 -0.56
CA THR A 27 -24.20 12.36 -0.33
C THR A 27 -24.02 11.26 -1.36
N LYS A 28 -23.63 11.63 -2.58
CA LYS A 28 -23.02 10.67 -3.51
C LYS A 28 -21.74 10.19 -2.84
N SER A 29 -21.68 8.91 -2.49
CA SER A 29 -20.45 8.28 -2.02
C SER A 29 -19.39 8.47 -3.11
N VAL A 30 -18.42 9.36 -2.88
CA VAL A 30 -17.21 9.39 -3.69
C VAL A 30 -16.40 8.19 -3.20
N GLU A 31 -16.47 7.09 -3.95
CA GLU A 31 -15.50 6.02 -3.82
C GLU A 31 -14.16 6.58 -4.29
N VAL A 32 -13.36 7.08 -3.34
CA VAL A 32 -11.96 7.40 -3.60
C VAL A 32 -11.25 6.06 -3.71
N GLU A 33 -11.23 5.49 -4.91
CA GLU A 33 -10.27 4.45 -5.25
C GLU A 33 -8.88 5.10 -5.14
N ALA A 34 -8.17 4.82 -4.06
CA ALA A 34 -6.81 5.28 -3.89
C ALA A 34 -6.03 4.75 -5.09
N ARG A 35 -5.64 5.63 -6.01
CA ARG A 35 -4.63 5.28 -7.02
C ARG A 35 -3.42 4.80 -6.22
N ALA A 36 -3.17 3.49 -6.23
CA ALA A 36 -1.96 2.95 -5.65
C ALA A 36 -0.79 3.68 -6.34
N SER A 37 -0.05 4.46 -5.57
CA SER A 37 1.24 4.97 -6.00
C SER A 37 2.07 3.75 -6.40
N ARG A 38 2.67 3.80 -7.58
CA ARG A 38 3.45 2.67 -8.14
C ARG A 38 4.92 2.90 -7.90
N LEU A 39 5.70 1.83 -7.96
CA LEU A 39 7.16 1.93 -8.01
C LEU A 39 7.61 2.60 -9.33
N PRO A 40 8.56 3.55 -9.30
CA PRO A 40 9.15 4.13 -10.51
C PRO A 40 9.78 3.07 -11.40
N ALA A 41 9.67 3.24 -12.72
CA ALA A 41 10.23 2.30 -13.69
C ALA A 41 11.74 2.08 -13.51
N ALA A 42 12.49 3.12 -13.12
CA ALA A 42 13.93 3.01 -12.86
C ALA A 42 14.24 2.06 -11.68
N GLU A 43 13.42 2.06 -10.63
CA GLU A 43 13.59 1.14 -9.50
C GLU A 43 13.14 -0.28 -9.85
N VAL A 44 12.13 -0.44 -10.70
CA VAL A 44 11.76 -1.75 -11.27
C VAL A 44 12.92 -2.34 -12.06
N GLU A 45 13.60 -1.55 -12.90
CA GLU A 45 14.79 -2.01 -13.62
C GLU A 45 15.96 -2.34 -12.67
N ALA A 46 16.17 -1.55 -11.62
CA ALA A 46 17.16 -1.86 -10.59
C ALA A 46 16.88 -3.20 -9.90
N LEU A 47 15.61 -3.50 -9.57
CA LEU A 47 15.21 -4.79 -9.01
C LEU A 47 15.45 -5.95 -9.98
N LYS A 48 15.22 -5.77 -11.30
CA LYS A 48 15.56 -6.78 -12.32
C LYS A 48 17.06 -7.07 -12.39
N GLU A 49 17.87 -6.02 -12.33
CA GLU A 49 19.32 -6.17 -12.29
C GLU A 49 19.78 -6.87 -11.01
N ILE A 50 19.24 -6.49 -9.85
CA ILE A 50 19.49 -7.19 -8.57
C ILE A 50 19.17 -8.68 -8.74
N ALA A 51 17.96 -9.00 -9.18
CA ALA A 51 17.52 -10.39 -9.35
C ALA A 51 18.47 -11.19 -10.25
N THR A 52 18.90 -10.58 -11.35
CA THR A 52 19.89 -11.19 -12.27
C THR A 52 21.24 -11.44 -11.58
N GLN A 53 21.74 -10.45 -10.83
CA GLN A 53 23.05 -10.50 -10.16
C GLN A 53 23.09 -11.51 -9.00
N VAL A 54 21.98 -11.67 -8.28
CA VAL A 54 21.86 -12.65 -7.18
C VAL A 54 21.21 -13.97 -7.61
N GLY A 55 21.01 -14.17 -8.91
CA GLY A 55 20.43 -15.41 -9.45
C GLY A 55 18.97 -15.67 -9.05
N LYS A 56 18.24 -14.66 -8.60
CA LYS A 56 16.83 -14.74 -8.21
C LYS A 56 15.93 -14.80 -9.45
N LYS A 57 15.11 -15.85 -9.54
CA LYS A 57 14.33 -16.19 -10.75
C LYS A 57 12.82 -16.27 -10.51
N ASP A 58 12.43 -16.27 -9.25
CA ASP A 58 11.07 -16.48 -8.77
C ASP A 58 10.25 -15.19 -8.63
N TRP A 59 10.87 -14.01 -8.81
CA TRP A 59 10.13 -12.74 -8.88
C TRP A 59 9.39 -12.55 -10.20
N ASN A 60 8.08 -12.36 -10.11
CA ASN A 60 7.20 -11.95 -11.20
C ASN A 60 7.07 -10.42 -11.27
N PHE A 61 7.82 -9.80 -12.18
CA PHE A 61 7.79 -8.35 -12.44
C PHE A 61 6.51 -7.83 -13.13
N SER A 62 5.54 -8.72 -13.43
CA SER A 62 4.21 -8.30 -13.88
C SER A 62 3.33 -7.81 -12.71
N ILE A 63 3.74 -8.12 -11.48
CA ILE A 63 3.09 -7.69 -10.24
C ILE A 63 3.90 -6.53 -9.65
N ASP A 64 3.22 -5.46 -9.24
CA ASP A 64 3.87 -4.28 -8.65
C ASP A 64 4.70 -4.69 -7.41
N PRO A 65 6.02 -4.39 -7.36
CA PRO A 65 6.87 -4.69 -6.21
C PRO A 65 6.40 -4.12 -4.87
N CYS A 66 5.55 -3.10 -4.91
CA CYS A 66 5.03 -2.44 -3.71
C CYS A 66 3.58 -2.84 -3.38
N SER A 67 3.03 -3.90 -3.98
CA SER A 67 1.65 -4.35 -3.73
C SER A 67 1.46 -5.20 -2.48
N ASN A 68 2.53 -5.53 -1.74
CA ASN A 68 2.55 -6.54 -0.67
C ASN A 68 2.07 -7.93 -1.12
N ASP A 69 2.08 -8.22 -2.41
CA ASP A 69 1.78 -9.54 -2.95
C ASP A 69 2.84 -10.56 -2.50
N THR A 70 2.45 -11.83 -2.38
CA THR A 70 3.35 -12.91 -1.93
C THR A 70 4.53 -13.14 -2.87
N ASN A 71 4.47 -12.65 -4.10
CA ASN A 71 5.60 -12.57 -5.00
C ASN A 71 6.78 -11.76 -4.43
N TRP A 72 6.47 -10.73 -3.64
CA TRP A 72 7.42 -9.73 -3.14
C TRP A 72 7.61 -9.77 -1.62
N ALA A 73 6.73 -10.46 -0.90
CA ALA A 73 6.78 -10.63 0.55
C ALA A 73 6.37 -12.06 0.94
N THR A 74 7.30 -12.82 1.51
CA THR A 74 6.97 -14.14 2.06
C THR A 74 6.30 -14.00 3.43
N PRO A 75 5.16 -14.66 3.67
CA PRO A 75 4.55 -14.71 4.99
C PRO A 75 5.49 -15.36 6.02
N GLU A 76 5.42 -14.90 7.26
CA GLU A 76 6.14 -15.54 8.37
C GLU A 76 5.74 -17.02 8.50
N SER A 77 6.72 -17.88 8.76
CA SER A 77 6.57 -19.32 8.88
C SER A 77 7.36 -19.85 10.08
N ASP A 78 6.71 -20.63 10.95
CA ASP A 78 7.37 -21.29 12.07
C ASP A 78 8.36 -22.38 11.61
N ASP A 79 8.11 -22.98 10.44
CA ASP A 79 8.98 -24.01 9.86
C ASP A 79 10.25 -23.41 9.23
N TRP A 80 10.17 -22.16 8.76
CA TRP A 80 11.26 -21.45 8.07
C TRP A 80 11.45 -20.02 8.61
N PRO A 81 11.78 -19.85 9.91
CA PRO A 81 11.77 -18.56 10.58
C PRO A 81 12.87 -17.60 10.10
N LEU A 82 13.88 -18.11 9.40
CA LEU A 82 15.00 -17.36 8.86
C LEU A 82 14.87 -17.12 7.35
N TYR A 83 13.89 -17.74 6.68
CA TYR A 83 13.66 -17.52 5.26
C TYR A 83 12.97 -16.17 5.07
N SER A 84 13.58 -15.30 4.28
CA SER A 84 13.01 -13.98 3.98
C SER A 84 13.15 -13.65 2.52
N ASN A 85 12.03 -13.38 1.85
CA ASN A 85 11.96 -12.70 0.56
C ASN A 85 11.00 -11.53 0.72
N THR A 86 11.54 -10.36 1.03
CA THR A 86 10.73 -9.18 1.34
C THR A 86 11.29 -7.94 0.67
N SER A 87 10.50 -7.27 -0.17
CA SER A 87 10.73 -5.89 -0.58
C SER A 87 9.73 -4.97 0.13
N ILE A 88 10.24 -4.04 0.93
CA ILE A 88 9.43 -3.07 1.67
C ILE A 88 9.48 -1.74 0.93
N CYS A 89 8.31 -1.18 0.66
CA CYS A 89 8.17 0.14 0.07
C CYS A 89 7.62 1.17 1.06
N ASN A 90 7.98 2.44 0.84
CA ASN A 90 7.30 3.57 1.46
C ASN A 90 6.67 4.42 0.35
N CYS A 91 5.37 4.71 0.48
CA CYS A 91 4.55 5.45 -0.48
C CYS A 91 4.18 6.85 -0.02
N SER A 92 4.79 7.33 1.07
CA SER A 92 4.48 8.63 1.67
C SER A 92 5.37 9.76 1.14
N TYR A 93 5.94 9.58 -0.06
CA TYR A 93 6.85 10.56 -0.66
C TYR A 93 6.10 11.64 -1.45
N PRO A 94 6.59 12.90 -1.45
CA PRO A 94 5.89 14.01 -2.10
C PRO A 94 5.79 13.93 -3.62
N ASP A 95 6.62 13.11 -4.27
CA ASP A 95 6.60 12.93 -5.74
C ASP A 95 5.45 12.02 -6.21
N GLY A 96 4.69 11.43 -5.29
CA GLY A 96 3.53 10.59 -5.57
C GLY A 96 3.89 9.16 -5.97
N PHE A 97 5.16 8.75 -5.83
CA PHE A 97 5.61 7.39 -6.08
C PHE A 97 5.85 6.62 -4.77
N CYS A 98 5.82 5.29 -4.86
CA CYS A 98 6.38 4.43 -3.82
C CYS A 98 7.86 4.21 -4.12
N HIS A 99 8.66 4.02 -3.08
CA HIS A 99 10.08 3.72 -3.26
C HIS A 99 10.48 2.54 -2.39
N VAL A 100 11.37 1.69 -2.90
CA VAL A 100 11.91 0.58 -2.11
C VAL A 100 12.83 1.13 -1.02
N VAL A 101 12.51 0.82 0.23
CA VAL A 101 13.27 1.28 1.40
C VAL A 101 14.03 0.15 2.07
N SER A 102 13.61 -1.10 1.89
CA SER A 102 14.32 -2.27 2.40
C SER A 102 14.13 -3.47 1.50
N ILE A 103 15.17 -4.28 1.35
CA ILE A 103 15.12 -5.58 0.65
C ILE A 103 15.78 -6.61 1.57
N PHE A 104 15.12 -7.74 1.80
CA PHE A 104 15.68 -8.86 2.56
C PHE A 104 15.57 -10.12 1.74
N LEU A 105 16.71 -10.77 1.50
CA LEU A 105 16.85 -12.00 0.74
C LEU A 105 17.71 -12.99 1.53
N GLU A 106 17.11 -13.65 2.51
CA GLU A 106 17.80 -14.47 3.52
C GLU A 106 17.47 -15.96 3.35
N GLU A 107 18.42 -16.84 3.68
CA GLU A 107 18.30 -18.31 3.64
C GLU A 107 17.77 -18.88 2.31
N GLN A 108 18.03 -18.19 1.20
CA GLN A 108 17.59 -18.57 -0.15
C GLN A 108 18.69 -19.24 -0.98
N ASP A 109 19.90 -19.40 -0.42
CA ASP A 109 21.09 -19.91 -1.13
C ASP A 109 21.32 -19.19 -2.49
N LEU A 110 21.13 -17.87 -2.49
CA LEU A 110 21.29 -17.05 -3.67
C LEU A 110 22.75 -16.99 -4.07
N ALA A 111 23.03 -17.36 -5.31
CA ALA A 111 24.36 -17.27 -5.88
C ALA A 111 24.69 -15.81 -6.25
N GLY A 112 25.95 -15.41 -6.13
CA GLY A 112 26.41 -14.13 -6.67
C GLY A 112 27.18 -13.28 -5.66
N VAL A 113 27.12 -11.97 -5.86
CA VAL A 113 27.76 -10.96 -5.01
C VAL A 113 26.71 -9.98 -4.52
N VAL A 114 27.05 -9.18 -3.51
CA VAL A 114 26.22 -8.03 -3.11
C VAL A 114 25.98 -7.16 -4.35
N PRO A 115 24.71 -7.00 -4.80
CA PRO A 115 24.42 -6.48 -6.11
C PRO A 115 24.72 -4.97 -6.19
N PRO A 116 25.68 -4.50 -7.02
CA PRO A 116 25.96 -3.08 -7.18
C PRO A 116 24.75 -2.27 -7.67
N SER A 117 23.77 -2.93 -8.33
CA SER A 117 22.52 -2.30 -8.74
C SER A 117 21.65 -1.85 -7.56
N ALA A 118 21.89 -2.34 -6.33
CA ALA A 118 21.24 -1.81 -5.13
C ALA A 118 21.49 -0.30 -4.95
N ALA A 119 22.64 0.21 -5.40
CA ALA A 119 22.94 1.65 -5.37
C ALA A 119 22.04 2.49 -6.30
N LYS A 120 21.30 1.86 -7.21
CA LYS A 120 20.32 2.51 -8.10
C LYS A 120 18.95 2.69 -7.43
N LEU A 121 18.75 2.17 -6.22
CA LEU A 121 17.56 2.38 -5.41
C LEU A 121 17.78 3.56 -4.45
N PRO A 122 17.29 4.77 -4.76
CA PRO A 122 17.70 6.01 -4.09
C PRO A 122 17.23 6.13 -2.63
N TYR A 123 16.21 5.37 -2.24
CA TYR A 123 15.64 5.39 -0.89
C TYR A 123 15.94 4.13 -0.09
N LEU A 124 16.79 3.25 -0.61
CA LEU A 124 17.15 1.99 0.05
C LEU A 124 17.99 2.29 1.31
N THR A 125 17.53 1.79 2.45
CA THR A 125 18.18 2.03 3.76
C THR A 125 18.66 0.74 4.43
N ARG A 126 18.08 -0.41 4.08
CA ARG A 126 18.43 -1.72 4.62
C ARG A 126 18.45 -2.77 3.52
N VAL A 127 19.48 -3.61 3.56
CA VAL A 127 19.74 -4.76 2.68
C VAL A 127 20.32 -5.90 3.48
#